data_AF-A0A7S3MAM4-F1
#
_entry.id   AF-A0A7S3MAM4-F1
#
_cell.length_a   1.000
_cell.length_b   1.000
_cell.length_c   1.000
_cell.angle_alpha   90.00
_cell.angle_beta   90.00
_cell.angle_gamma   90.00
#
_symmetry.space_group_name_H-M   'P 1'
#
loop_
_entity.id
_entity.type
_entity.pdbx_description
1 polymer ?
#
loop_
_entity_poly.entity_id
_entity_poly.type
_entity_poly.pdbx_seq_one_letter_code
_entity_poly.pdbx_strand_id
1 'polypeptide(L)'
;DKDEPKAQAKSSGLRSRITVHSSQIWMPRGGGQKGTIAVQLFRVDMGSRAARWAASNFASRAAKTLIEELKSSVARAAEKSYAERIASDKLGFYAQLVKVEVAAEKRQVVSIASLPGEEAIKRQCPLPTTWP
;
A
#
# COMPACT_ATOMS: atom_id res chain seq x y z
N ASP A 1 -50.99 -20.60 35.30
CA ASP A 1 -49.89 -21.02 34.41
C ASP A 1 -49.69 -20.00 33.30
N LYS A 2 -48.74 -19.09 33.50
CA LYS A 2 -48.30 -18.08 32.54
C LYS A 2 -46.87 -18.43 32.16
N ASP A 3 -46.69 -19.19 31.09
CA ASP A 3 -45.38 -19.43 30.50
C ASP A 3 -45.10 -18.33 29.45
N GLU A 4 -44.36 -17.31 29.87
CA GLU A 4 -43.75 -16.35 28.95
C GLU A 4 -42.57 -17.01 28.21
N PRO A 5 -42.49 -16.91 26.87
CA PRO A 5 -41.29 -17.32 26.15
C PRO A 5 -40.15 -16.33 26.44
N LYS A 6 -39.15 -16.78 27.18
CA LYS A 6 -37.89 -16.05 27.37
C LYS A 6 -37.23 -15.81 26.02
N ALA A 7 -37.22 -14.55 25.58
CA ALA A 7 -36.40 -14.07 24.47
C ALA A 7 -34.92 -14.31 24.78
N GLN A 8 -34.35 -15.41 24.28
CA GLN A 8 -32.91 -15.60 24.19
C GLN A 8 -32.37 -14.79 23.01
N ALA A 9 -32.15 -13.49 23.25
CA ALA A 9 -31.21 -12.71 22.47
C ALA A 9 -29.93 -12.54 23.31
N LYS A 10 -28.82 -13.11 22.83
CA LYS A 10 -27.39 -12.75 23.04
C LYS A 10 -26.55 -14.03 22.90
N SER A 11 -25.55 -14.12 22.03
CA SER A 11 -25.04 -13.25 21.00
C SER A 11 -24.39 -14.19 19.99
N SER A 12 -24.67 -14.02 18.70
CA SER A 12 -23.83 -14.61 17.66
C SER A 12 -22.41 -14.09 17.92
N GLY A 13 -21.54 -14.94 18.46
CA GLY A 13 -20.12 -14.69 18.56
C GLY A 13 -19.56 -14.54 17.16
N LEU A 14 -19.76 -13.35 16.58
CA LEU A 14 -19.32 -12.97 15.26
C LEU A 14 -17.80 -13.16 15.27
N ARG A 15 -17.35 -14.27 14.70
CA ARG A 15 -16.01 -14.39 14.11
C ARG A 15 -15.94 -13.33 13.03
N SER A 16 -15.68 -12.09 13.43
CA SER A 16 -15.38 -11.01 12.52
C SER A 16 -14.16 -11.45 11.72
N ARG A 17 -14.36 -11.61 10.41
CA ARG A 17 -13.28 -11.99 9.48
C ARG A 17 -12.20 -10.92 9.56
N ILE A 18 -10.94 -11.37 9.53
CA ILE A 18 -9.81 -10.45 9.43
C ILE A 18 -9.87 -9.82 8.04
N THR A 19 -9.96 -8.49 7.97
CA THR A 19 -9.87 -7.74 6.72
C THR A 19 -8.56 -6.98 6.67
N VAL A 20 -7.93 -6.99 5.50
CA VAL A 20 -6.69 -6.25 5.23
C VAL A 20 -6.97 -5.29 4.08
N HIS A 21 -6.81 -4.00 4.34
CA HIS A 21 -6.85 -2.95 3.33
C HIS A 21 -5.42 -2.47 3.11
N SER A 22 -5.00 -2.42 1.84
CA SER A 22 -3.69 -1.91 1.46
C SER A 22 -3.83 -0.80 0.44
N SER A 23 -3.01 0.24 0.57
CA SER A 23 -2.90 1.32 -0.41
C SER A 23 -1.43 1.64 -0.61
N GLN A 24 -1.02 1.83 -1.86
CA GLN A 24 0.36 2.10 -2.21
C GLN A 24 0.47 3.31 -3.12
N ILE A 25 1.45 4.16 -2.85
CA ILE A 25 1.79 5.31 -3.67
C ILE A 25 3.29 5.25 -3.96
N TRP A 26 3.62 5.37 -5.25
CA TRP A 26 5.00 5.40 -5.74
C TRP A 26 5.20 6.76 -6.36
N MET A 27 6.16 7.52 -5.85
CA MET A 27 6.44 8.87 -6.35
C MET A 27 7.94 9.09 -6.55
N PRO A 28 8.37 9.55 -7.72
CA PRO A 28 9.75 9.99 -7.93
C PRO A 28 10.08 11.17 -7.00
N ARG A 29 11.32 11.23 -6.52
CA ARG A 29 11.74 12.29 -5.58
C ARG A 29 11.67 13.69 -6.19
N GLY A 30 11.91 13.83 -7.49
CA GLY A 30 11.89 15.12 -8.19
C GLY A 30 13.09 16.02 -7.87
N GLY A 31 13.09 17.23 -8.43
CA GLY A 31 14.15 18.23 -8.24
C GLY A 31 15.56 17.74 -8.60
N GLY A 32 15.67 16.97 -9.68
CA GLY A 32 16.94 16.35 -10.12
C GLY A 32 17.41 15.18 -9.25
N GLN A 33 16.72 14.84 -8.15
CA GLN A 33 17.11 13.71 -7.31
C GLN A 33 16.66 12.38 -7.88
N LYS A 34 17.57 11.41 -7.84
CA LYS A 34 17.31 10.03 -8.27
C LYS A 34 16.56 9.24 -7.21
N GLY A 35 15.73 8.32 -7.68
CA GLY A 35 15.01 7.35 -6.85
C GLY A 35 13.53 7.68 -6.66
N THR A 36 12.84 6.71 -6.07
CA THR A 36 11.39 6.70 -5.87
C THR A 36 11.09 6.49 -4.40
N ILE A 37 10.18 7.30 -3.86
CA ILE A 37 9.60 7.09 -2.54
C ILE A 37 8.38 6.19 -2.73
N ALA A 38 8.41 5.03 -2.06
CA ALA A 38 7.29 4.12 -1.97
C ALA A 38 6.64 4.29 -0.58
N VAL A 39 5.37 4.65 -0.56
CA VAL A 39 4.55 4.75 0.65
C VAL A 39 3.49 3.66 0.59
N GLN A 40 3.50 2.76 1.56
CA GLN A 40 2.52 1.68 1.67
C GLN A 40 1.79 1.76 3.00
N LEU A 41 0.47 1.90 2.93
CA LEU A 41 -0.41 1.93 4.08
C LEU A 41 -1.14 0.60 4.18
N PHE A 42 -1.10 -0.01 5.37
CA PHE A 42 -1.87 -1.20 5.68
C PHE A 42 -2.80 -0.92 6.85
N ARG A 43 -4.07 -1.27 6.68
CA ARG A 43 -5.05 -1.32 7.75
C ARG A 43 -5.53 -2.75 7.90
N VAL A 44 -5.34 -3.31 9.09
CA VAL A 44 -5.76 -4.66 9.42
C VAL A 44 -6.83 -4.59 10.51
N ASP A 45 -8.07 -4.90 10.16
CA ASP A 45 -9.15 -4.97 11.15
C ASP A 45 -9.20 -6.41 11.69
N MET A 46 -8.54 -6.61 12.84
CA MET A 46 -8.54 -7.90 13.53
C MET A 46 -9.80 -8.01 14.39
N GLY A 47 -10.73 -8.87 13.98
CA GLY A 47 -12.05 -9.07 14.60
C GLY A 47 -12.10 -9.49 16.07
N SER A 48 -10.97 -9.60 16.76
CA SER A 48 -10.91 -9.93 18.20
C SER A 48 -9.95 -9.01 18.96
N ARG A 49 -10.24 -8.75 20.25
CA ARG A 49 -9.39 -7.93 21.12
C ARG A 49 -8.04 -8.59 21.43
N ALA A 50 -8.01 -9.93 21.56
CA ALA A 50 -6.77 -10.67 21.80
C ALA A 50 -5.82 -10.59 20.58
N ALA A 51 -6.35 -10.65 19.35
CA ALA A 51 -5.56 -10.49 18.14
C ALA A 51 -4.95 -9.09 18.02
N ARG A 52 -5.63 -8.04 18.50
CA ARG A 52 -5.09 -6.67 18.49
C ARG A 52 -3.79 -6.51 19.28
N TRP A 53 -3.60 -7.26 20.38
CA TRP A 53 -2.36 -7.21 21.14
C TRP A 53 -1.18 -7.82 20.37
N ALA A 54 -1.41 -8.93 19.65
CA ALA A 54 -0.41 -9.54 18.78
C ALA A 54 -0.18 -8.76 17.48
N ALA A 55 -1.15 -7.93 17.07
CA ALA A 55 -1.14 -7.21 15.80
C ALA A 55 0.03 -6.25 15.65
N SER A 56 0.41 -5.51 16.69
CA SER A 56 1.51 -4.53 16.62
C SER A 56 2.86 -5.18 16.33
N ASN A 57 3.15 -6.29 17.02
CA ASN A 57 4.36 -7.07 16.84
C ASN A 57 4.39 -7.75 15.47
N PHE A 58 3.27 -8.33 15.04
CA PHE A 58 3.14 -8.94 13.72
C PHE A 58 3.32 -7.91 12.60
N ALA A 59 2.61 -6.78 12.67
CA ALA A 59 2.68 -5.71 11.68
C ALA A 59 4.09 -5.13 11.56
N SER A 60 4.78 -4.92 12.69
CA SER A 60 6.16 -4.41 12.68
C SER A 60 7.13 -5.39 12.02
N ARG A 61 6.97 -6.71 12.25
CA ARG A 61 7.78 -7.73 11.60
C ARG A 61 7.46 -7.83 10.11
N ALA A 62 6.19 -7.87 9.75
CA ALA A 62 5.73 -7.93 8.36
C ALA A 62 6.24 -6.74 7.55
N ALA A 63 6.19 -5.51 8.11
CA ALA A 63 6.71 -4.32 7.45
C ALA A 63 8.23 -4.42 7.18
N LYS A 64 9.00 -4.93 8.13
CA LYS A 64 10.45 -5.15 7.94
C LYS A 64 10.72 -6.16 6.84
N THR A 65 10.04 -7.32 6.87
CA THR A 65 10.19 -8.36 5.87
C THR A 65 9.83 -7.85 4.47
N LEU A 66 8.72 -7.13 4.33
CA LEU A 66 8.31 -6.54 3.05
C LEU A 66 9.37 -5.56 2.50
N ILE A 67 9.97 -4.73 3.37
CA ILE A 67 11.03 -3.80 2.95
C ILE A 67 12.29 -4.56 2.52
N GLU A 68 12.66 -5.63 3.23
CA GLU A 68 13.82 -6.46 2.88
C GLU A 68 13.62 -7.21 1.55
N GLU A 69 12.45 -7.80 1.34
CA GLU A 69 12.08 -8.44 0.07
C GLU A 69 12.04 -7.43 -1.09
N LEU A 70 11.52 -6.22 -0.84
CA LEU A 70 11.52 -5.16 -1.84
C LEU A 70 12.95 -4.76 -2.22
N LYS A 71 13.84 -4.57 -1.24
CA LYS A 71 15.26 -4.29 -1.50
C LYS A 71 15.92 -5.40 -2.30
N SER A 72 15.67 -6.66 -1.95
CA SER A 72 16.16 -7.82 -2.70
C SER A 72 15.65 -7.83 -4.14
N SER A 73 14.38 -7.50 -4.35
CA SER A 73 13.75 -7.48 -5.68
C SER A 73 14.31 -6.34 -6.53
N VAL A 74 14.51 -5.16 -5.94
CA VAL A 74 15.15 -4.01 -6.60
C VAL A 74 16.61 -4.34 -6.97
N ALA A 75 17.35 -5.01 -6.09
CA ALA A 75 18.72 -5.43 -6.39
C ALA A 75 18.77 -6.41 -7.56
N ARG A 76 17.85 -7.39 -7.62
CA ARG A 76 17.71 -8.32 -8.76
C ARG A 76 17.31 -7.61 -10.04
N ALA A 77 16.49 -6.57 -9.96
CA ALA A 77 16.13 -5.75 -11.13
C ALA A 77 17.32 -4.93 -11.68
N ALA A 78 18.41 -4.79 -10.94
CA ALA A 78 19.65 -4.17 -11.45
C ALA A 78 20.51 -5.14 -12.30
N GLU A 79 20.12 -6.42 -12.41
CA GLU A 79 20.81 -7.39 -13.26
C GLU A 79 20.61 -7.06 -14.76
N LYS A 80 21.64 -7.36 -15.57
CA LYS A 80 21.72 -6.96 -16.99
C LYS A 80 20.50 -7.37 -17.84
N SER A 81 19.87 -8.49 -17.52
CA SER A 81 18.70 -9.02 -18.24
C SER A 81 17.47 -8.09 -18.14
N TYR A 82 17.39 -7.25 -17.12
CA TYR A 82 16.29 -6.31 -16.93
C TYR A 82 16.53 -4.98 -17.67
N ALA A 83 17.77 -4.51 -17.73
CA ALA A 83 18.15 -3.32 -18.50
C ALA A 83 17.86 -3.51 -20.01
N GLU A 84 18.09 -4.70 -20.53
CA GLU A 84 17.76 -5.07 -21.92
C GLU A 84 16.24 -5.05 -22.17
N ARG A 85 15.44 -5.52 -21.19
CA ARG A 85 13.97 -5.46 -21.26
C ARG A 85 13.46 -4.03 -21.29
N ILE A 86 14.02 -3.13 -20.46
CA ILE A 86 13.68 -1.70 -20.47
C ILE A 86 14.02 -1.08 -21.84
N ALA A 87 15.21 -1.38 -22.38
CA ALA A 87 15.64 -0.84 -23.68
C ALA A 87 14.77 -1.33 -24.84
N SER A 88 14.21 -2.54 -24.75
CA SER A 88 13.30 -3.09 -25.76
C SER A 88 11.89 -2.48 -25.71
N ASP A 89 11.49 -1.89 -24.58
CA ASP A 89 10.13 -1.36 -24.37
C ASP A 89 10.00 0.11 -24.78
N LYS A 90 10.07 0.36 -26.09
CA LYS A 90 10.07 1.74 -26.65
C LYS A 90 8.74 2.49 -26.50
N LEU A 91 7.62 1.79 -26.34
CA LEU A 91 6.28 2.39 -26.27
C LEU A 91 5.43 1.93 -25.08
N GLY A 92 5.90 0.95 -24.30
CA GLY A 92 5.16 0.44 -23.16
C GLY A 92 5.45 1.19 -21.86
N PHE A 93 5.31 0.44 -20.77
CA PHE A 93 5.28 0.96 -19.42
C PHE A 93 6.56 1.71 -19.03
N TYR A 94 7.74 1.22 -19.44
CA TYR A 94 9.01 1.85 -19.04
C TYR A 94 9.22 3.21 -19.72
N ALA A 95 8.81 3.36 -20.98
CA ALA A 95 8.85 4.65 -21.68
C ALA A 95 7.94 5.70 -21.00
N GLN A 96 6.79 5.27 -20.46
CA GLN A 96 5.91 6.15 -19.68
C GLN A 96 6.55 6.55 -18.34
N LEU A 97 7.24 5.63 -17.66
CA LEU A 97 7.97 5.94 -16.43
C LEU A 97 9.05 7.01 -16.65
N VAL A 98 9.82 6.91 -17.74
CA VAL A 98 10.82 7.94 -18.08
C VAL A 98 10.17 9.32 -18.24
N LYS A 99 8.99 9.41 -18.88
CA LYS A 99 8.25 10.69 -18.99
C LYS A 99 7.82 11.21 -17.62
N VAL A 100 7.40 10.34 -16.71
CA VAL A 100 7.03 10.70 -15.34
C VAL A 100 8.24 11.20 -14.57
N GLU A 101 9.41 10.58 -14.72
CA GLU A 101 10.66 11.02 -14.10
C GLU A 101 11.11 12.39 -14.60
N VAL A 102 11.11 12.62 -15.92
CA VAL A 102 11.42 13.93 -16.51
C VAL A 102 10.43 15.00 -16.03
N ALA A 103 9.15 14.66 -15.90
CA ALA A 103 8.14 15.57 -15.35
C ALA A 103 8.32 15.80 -13.84
N ALA A 104 8.90 14.86 -13.11
CA ALA A 104 9.19 15.00 -11.69
C ALA A 104 10.46 15.82 -11.43
N GLU A 105 11.44 15.75 -12.32
CA GLU A 105 12.67 16.52 -12.25
C GLU A 105 12.40 18.03 -12.15
N LYS A 106 11.35 18.50 -12.85
CA LYS A 106 10.91 19.91 -12.83
C LYS A 106 10.19 20.33 -11.55
N ARG A 107 9.84 19.40 -10.65
CA ARG A 107 9.12 19.67 -9.40
C ARG A 107 10.10 19.87 -8.25
N GLN A 108 9.61 20.40 -7.13
CA GLN A 108 10.38 20.43 -5.89
C GLN A 108 10.67 19.02 -5.38
N VAL A 109 11.80 18.87 -4.71
CA VAL A 109 12.22 17.60 -4.11
C VAL A 109 11.21 17.20 -3.02
N VAL A 110 10.64 16.02 -3.17
CA VAL A 110 9.86 15.36 -2.11
C VAL A 110 10.82 14.56 -1.23
N SER A 111 10.69 14.75 0.08
CA SER A 111 11.42 14.02 1.10
C SER A 111 10.44 13.26 1.97
N ILE A 112 10.90 12.21 2.65
CA ILE A 112 10.07 11.48 3.62
C ILE A 112 9.54 12.42 4.72
N ALA A 113 10.33 13.42 5.12
CA ALA A 113 9.96 14.43 6.12
C ALA A 113 8.89 15.42 5.61
N SER A 114 8.76 15.58 4.30
CA SER A 114 7.77 16.45 3.66
C SER A 114 6.64 15.68 2.99
N LEU A 115 6.51 14.38 3.27
CA LEU A 115 5.38 13.60 2.77
C LEU A 115 4.09 14.13 3.39
N PRO A 116 3.04 14.32 2.58
CA PRO A 116 1.72 14.63 3.13
C PRO A 116 1.29 13.48 4.06
N GLY A 117 0.55 13.82 5.12
CA GLY A 117 -0.02 12.83 6.03
C GLY A 117 -0.98 11.87 5.31
N GLU A 118 -1.59 10.95 6.06
CA GLU A 118 -2.52 9.93 5.51
C GLU A 118 -3.62 10.51 4.60
N GLU A 119 -3.92 11.80 4.71
CA GLU A 119 -4.88 12.52 3.88
C GLU A 119 -4.58 12.44 2.37
N ALA A 120 -3.31 12.41 1.97
CA ALA A 120 -2.95 12.23 0.56
C ALA A 120 -3.26 10.82 0.04
N ILE A 121 -3.28 9.83 0.93
CA ILE A 121 -3.64 8.43 0.63
C ILE A 121 -5.16 8.26 0.65
N LYS A 122 -5.86 9.02 1.51
CA LYS A 122 -7.33 9.04 1.63
C LYS A 122 -8.03 9.86 0.56
N ARG A 123 -7.33 10.51 -0.38
CA ARG A 123 -7.92 10.96 -1.64
C ARG A 123 -8.38 9.73 -2.42
N GLN A 124 -9.52 9.18 -2.03
CA GLN A 124 -10.36 8.41 -2.92
C GLN A 124 -10.51 9.29 -4.15
N CYS A 125 -9.85 8.91 -5.25
CA CYS A 125 -10.31 9.39 -6.53
C CYS A 125 -11.79 8.96 -6.56
N PRO A 126 -12.76 9.88 -6.65
CA PRO A 126 -14.10 9.49 -7.00
C PRO A 126 -13.98 9.04 -8.46
N LEU A 127 -13.48 7.82 -8.68
CA LEU A 127 -13.67 7.16 -9.95
C LEU A 127 -15.18 6.92 -9.99
N PRO A 128 -15.93 7.54 -10.91
CA PRO A 128 -17.31 7.17 -11.12
C PRO A 128 -17.29 5.76 -11.73
N THR A 129 -17.16 4.75 -10.89
CA THR A 129 -17.30 3.36 -11.30
C THR A 129 -18.77 3.00 -11.26
N THR A 130 -19.55 3.56 -12.19
CA THR A 130 -20.68 2.81 -12.74
C THR A 130 -20.07 1.84 -13.74
N TRP A 131 -19.67 0.66 -13.26
CA TRP A 131 -19.49 -0.48 -14.15
C TRP A 131 -20.88 -1.04 -14.48
N PRO A 132 -21.14 -1.36 -15.77
CA PRO A 132 -22.41 -1.95 -16.20
C PRO A 132 -22.70 -3.30 -15.55
#